data_AF-A0A1H0SLQ8-F1
#
_entry.id   AF-A0A1H0SLQ8-F1
#
_cell.length_a   1.000
_cell.length_b   1.000
_cell.length_c   1.000
_cell.angle_alpha   90.00
_cell.angle_beta   90.00
_cell.angle_gamma   90.00
#
_symmetry.space_group_name_H-M   'P 1'
#
loop_
_entity.id
_entity.type
_entity.pdbx_description
1 polymer ?
#
loop_
_entity_poly.entity_id
_entity_poly.type
_entity_poly.pdbx_seq_one_letter_code
_entity_poly.pdbx_strand_id
1 'polypeptide(L)'
;MLQGLYKFWFETPRGSGGGVMFATPGGKLYGGNSGSSLVGSYTEKDGVYSSELMMTRHNHDPNYVANYPIDNIAMTFNGVFRGDELHSEGSAPALPGVVLKAVMTPINDADAPPAGKVGPAGIGNGLYSIHIKMLDGIDGGNTGVMLLQNGNIRGGDAFFDYIGAYTAANGRWKGEIVNREHTLSCGERPLFGGYEVGIGFSGTYDGEGAEGEATALAGKRSIRFKAVLRKLVAL
;
A
#
# COMPACT_ATOMS: atom_id res chain seq x y z
N MET A 1 -9.95 -17.78 -6.37
CA MET A 1 -10.51 -16.79 -5.46
C MET A 1 -9.44 -15.82 -5.03
N LEU A 2 -9.53 -14.59 -5.54
CA LEU A 2 -8.64 -13.48 -5.13
C LEU A 2 -8.82 -13.21 -3.62
N GLN A 3 -7.76 -13.30 -2.82
CA GLN A 3 -7.77 -12.97 -1.40
C GLN A 3 -6.35 -12.75 -0.89
N GLY A 4 -6.17 -11.78 0.01
CA GLY A 4 -4.88 -11.51 0.64
C GLY A 4 -4.16 -10.33 0.01
N LEU A 5 -2.86 -10.25 0.24
CA LEU A 5 -2.00 -9.18 -0.26
C LEU A 5 -1.41 -9.55 -1.62
N TYR A 6 -1.41 -8.60 -2.54
CA TYR A 6 -0.84 -8.72 -3.87
C TYR A 6 0.04 -7.53 -4.16
N LYS A 7 1.13 -7.75 -4.91
CA LYS A 7 1.73 -6.68 -5.70
C LYS A 7 0.97 -6.58 -7.01
N PHE A 8 0.84 -5.38 -7.54
CA PHE A 8 0.38 -5.20 -8.91
C PHE A 8 1.43 -4.46 -9.73
N TRP A 9 1.54 -4.83 -10.99
CA TRP A 9 2.25 -4.08 -12.02
C TRP A 9 1.25 -3.65 -13.09
N PHE A 10 1.34 -2.41 -13.54
CA PHE A 10 0.49 -1.91 -14.61
C PHE A 10 1.30 -1.24 -15.71
N GLU A 11 0.73 -1.26 -16.91
CA GLU A 11 1.26 -0.59 -18.09
C GLU A 11 0.19 0.32 -18.70
N THR A 12 0.63 1.50 -19.11
CA THR A 12 -0.17 2.49 -19.80
C THR A 12 0.65 3.10 -20.94
N PRO A 13 0.02 3.75 -21.94
CA PRO A 13 0.74 4.50 -22.95
C PRO A 13 1.64 5.62 -22.41
N ARG A 14 1.46 6.05 -21.15
CA ARG A 14 2.23 7.11 -20.49
C ARG A 14 3.35 6.59 -19.59
N GLY A 15 3.45 5.28 -19.41
CA GLY A 15 4.40 4.66 -18.50
C GLY A 15 3.81 3.48 -17.76
N SER A 16 4.67 2.85 -16.98
CA SER A 16 4.34 1.70 -16.14
C SER A 16 4.63 2.02 -14.68
N GLY A 17 4.10 1.19 -13.78
CA GLY A 17 4.37 1.33 -12.35
C GLY A 17 3.85 0.16 -11.55
N GLY A 18 4.21 0.17 -10.27
CA GLY A 18 3.83 -0.85 -9.31
C GLY A 18 2.98 -0.31 -8.17
N GLY A 19 2.51 -1.22 -7.33
CA GLY A 19 1.86 -0.93 -6.06
C GLY A 19 1.44 -2.21 -5.36
N VAL A 20 0.65 -2.05 -4.30
CA VAL A 20 0.08 -3.17 -3.56
C VAL A 20 -1.44 -3.11 -3.51
N MET A 21 -2.07 -4.27 -3.37
CA MET A 21 -3.51 -4.40 -3.27
C MET A 21 -3.87 -5.49 -2.27
N PHE A 22 -4.74 -5.18 -1.31
CA PHE A 22 -5.34 -6.15 -0.40
C PHE A 22 -6.77 -6.47 -0.85
N ALA A 23 -7.01 -7.75 -1.12
CA ALA A 23 -8.33 -8.28 -1.45
C ALA A 23 -8.95 -8.99 -0.25
N THR A 24 -10.12 -8.51 0.17
CA THR A 24 -10.89 -9.12 1.27
C THR A 24 -11.79 -10.25 0.76
N PRO A 25 -12.11 -11.25 1.59
CA PRO A 25 -13.11 -12.29 1.25
C PRO A 25 -14.48 -11.74 0.85
N GLY A 26 -14.83 -10.54 1.33
CA GLY A 26 -16.10 -9.87 1.06
C GLY A 26 -16.14 -9.10 -0.26
N GLY A 27 -15.20 -9.30 -1.18
CA GLY A 27 -15.22 -8.66 -2.48
C GLY A 27 -14.73 -7.21 -2.47
N LYS A 28 -14.04 -6.74 -1.43
CA LYS A 28 -13.43 -5.40 -1.36
C LYS A 28 -11.94 -5.40 -1.69
N LEU A 29 -11.49 -4.29 -2.28
CA LEU A 29 -10.11 -4.00 -2.66
C LEU A 29 -9.63 -2.73 -1.96
N TYR A 30 -8.47 -2.79 -1.31
CA TYR A 30 -7.80 -1.67 -0.66
C TYR A 30 -6.31 -1.69 -0.99
N GLY A 31 -5.80 -0.65 -1.63
CA GLY A 31 -4.42 -0.63 -2.08
C GLY A 31 -4.00 0.73 -2.59
N GLY A 32 -2.95 0.73 -3.39
CA GLY A 32 -2.36 1.95 -3.93
C GLY A 32 -0.87 1.80 -4.20
N ASN A 33 -0.24 2.94 -4.43
CA ASN A 33 1.18 3.09 -4.67
C ASN A 33 1.68 4.37 -3.98
N SER A 34 2.88 4.81 -4.36
CA SER A 34 3.49 6.01 -3.77
C SER A 34 2.70 7.30 -3.97
N GLY A 35 1.85 7.38 -5.00
CA GLY A 35 1.14 8.61 -5.34
C GLY A 35 -0.37 8.59 -5.06
N SER A 36 -0.99 7.41 -5.12
CA SER A 36 -2.44 7.28 -5.14
C SER A 36 -2.91 6.03 -4.42
N SER A 37 -4.10 6.12 -3.82
CA SER A 37 -4.83 4.98 -3.29
C SER A 37 -5.75 4.42 -4.36
N LEU A 38 -6.00 3.11 -4.28
CA LEU A 38 -6.93 2.36 -5.11
C LEU A 38 -7.91 1.63 -4.19
N VAL A 39 -9.18 1.99 -4.27
CA VAL A 39 -10.23 1.40 -3.42
C VAL A 39 -11.42 1.00 -4.28
N GLY A 40 -12.00 -0.16 -4.00
CA GLY A 40 -13.19 -0.59 -4.72
C GLY A 40 -13.66 -1.99 -4.38
N SER A 41 -14.23 -2.66 -5.37
CA SER A 41 -14.78 -4.00 -5.21
C SER A 41 -14.52 -4.88 -6.43
N TYR A 42 -14.56 -6.19 -6.19
CA TYR A 42 -14.45 -7.20 -7.22
C TYR A 42 -15.48 -8.31 -7.04
N THR A 43 -15.74 -9.00 -8.13
CA THR A 43 -16.47 -10.25 -8.19
C THR A 43 -15.68 -11.27 -8.98
N GLU A 44 -15.81 -12.54 -8.62
CA GLU A 44 -15.27 -13.66 -9.39
C GLU A 44 -16.42 -14.59 -9.73
N LYS A 45 -16.71 -14.77 -11.02
CA LYS A 45 -17.80 -15.63 -11.51
C LYS A 45 -17.31 -16.44 -12.69
N ASP A 46 -17.54 -17.75 -12.67
CA ASP A 46 -17.18 -18.67 -13.76
C ASP A 46 -15.70 -18.56 -14.20
N GLY A 47 -14.80 -18.31 -13.24
CA GLY A 47 -13.36 -18.12 -13.47
C GLY A 47 -12.96 -16.75 -14.02
N VAL A 48 -13.91 -15.83 -14.16
CA VAL A 48 -13.68 -14.46 -14.62
C VAL A 48 -13.71 -13.50 -13.44
N TYR A 49 -12.65 -12.71 -13.31
CA TYR A 49 -12.55 -11.59 -12.40
C TYR A 49 -13.12 -10.32 -13.05
N SER A 50 -13.91 -9.56 -12.30
CA SER A 50 -14.35 -8.22 -12.67
C SER A 50 -14.22 -7.30 -11.46
N SER A 51 -13.77 -6.05 -11.68
CA SER A 51 -13.67 -5.07 -10.60
C SER A 51 -13.95 -3.64 -11.04
N GLU A 52 -14.33 -2.85 -10.05
CA GLU A 52 -14.48 -1.40 -10.13
C GLU A 52 -13.57 -0.79 -9.06
N LEU A 53 -12.74 0.19 -9.44
CA LEU A 53 -11.77 0.84 -8.60
C LEU A 53 -11.86 2.35 -8.75
N MET A 54 -11.70 3.07 -7.64
CA MET A 54 -11.46 4.50 -7.62
C MET A 54 -9.99 4.77 -7.26
N MET A 55 -9.27 5.47 -8.14
CA MET A 55 -7.93 5.97 -7.87
C MET A 55 -7.99 7.40 -7.35
N THR A 56 -7.50 7.65 -6.14
CA THR A 56 -7.47 8.98 -5.52
C THR A 56 -6.04 9.37 -5.17
N ARG A 57 -5.61 10.58 -5.54
CA ARG A 57 -4.28 11.09 -5.18
C ARG A 57 -4.20 11.33 -3.68
N HIS A 58 -3.12 10.88 -3.05
CA HIS A 58 -2.79 11.23 -1.67
C HIS A 58 -1.44 11.97 -1.56
N ASN A 59 -0.54 11.78 -2.53
CA ASN A 59 0.71 12.53 -2.59
C ASN A 59 0.52 13.82 -3.40
N HIS A 60 0.53 14.95 -2.71
CA HIS A 60 0.40 16.29 -3.30
C HIS A 60 1.73 17.06 -3.36
N ASP A 61 2.88 16.38 -3.22
CA ASP A 61 4.19 17.00 -3.45
C ASP A 61 4.27 17.51 -4.90
N PRO A 62 4.54 18.82 -5.13
CA PRO A 62 4.68 19.37 -6.48
C PRO A 62 5.79 18.73 -7.31
N ASN A 63 6.79 18.11 -6.68
CA ASN A 63 7.89 17.41 -7.34
C ASN A 63 7.55 15.96 -7.68
N TYR A 64 6.42 15.43 -7.19
CA TYR A 64 5.99 14.08 -7.51
C TYR A 64 5.34 14.03 -8.90
N VAL A 65 5.95 13.27 -9.81
CA VAL A 65 5.43 13.09 -11.17
C VAL A 65 4.38 11.99 -11.17
N ALA A 66 3.12 12.40 -11.09
CA ALA A 66 1.99 11.47 -11.23
C ALA A 66 1.86 10.96 -12.67
N ASN A 67 1.47 9.69 -12.83
CA ASN A 67 1.22 9.08 -14.15
C ASN A 67 0.10 9.80 -14.92
N TYR A 68 -0.87 10.34 -14.19
CA TYR A 68 -1.97 11.12 -14.73
C TYR A 68 -2.05 12.49 -14.04
N PRO A 69 -2.32 13.56 -14.81
CA PRO A 69 -2.51 14.91 -14.26
C PRO A 69 -3.90 15.09 -13.62
N ILE A 70 -4.75 14.07 -13.67
CA ILE A 70 -6.12 14.07 -13.17
C ILE A 70 -6.24 13.17 -11.94
N ASP A 71 -7.02 13.63 -10.98
CA ASP A 71 -7.33 12.90 -9.76
C ASP A 71 -8.70 12.22 -9.88
N ASN A 72 -8.98 11.26 -9.01
CA ASN A 72 -10.28 10.59 -8.90
C ASN A 72 -10.68 9.88 -10.20
N ILE A 73 -9.86 8.91 -10.62
CA ILE A 73 -10.09 8.12 -11.82
C ILE A 73 -10.86 6.86 -11.45
N ALA A 74 -12.10 6.75 -11.93
CA ALA A 74 -12.85 5.50 -11.91
C ALA A 74 -12.33 4.56 -13.00
N MET A 75 -12.08 3.31 -12.64
CA MET A 75 -11.54 2.28 -13.51
C MET A 75 -12.31 0.99 -13.36
N THR A 76 -12.47 0.27 -14.47
CA THR A 76 -13.01 -1.09 -14.49
C THR A 76 -11.96 -2.04 -15.03
N PHE A 77 -11.90 -3.26 -14.49
CA PHE A 77 -11.00 -4.31 -14.99
C PHE A 77 -11.75 -5.62 -15.12
N ASN A 78 -11.41 -6.37 -16.17
CA ASN A 78 -11.78 -7.77 -16.32
C ASN A 78 -10.51 -8.61 -16.49
N GLY A 79 -10.48 -9.79 -15.89
CA GLY A 79 -9.28 -10.61 -15.89
C GLY A 79 -9.52 -12.08 -15.66
N VAL A 80 -8.46 -12.85 -15.82
CA VAL A 80 -8.42 -14.29 -15.59
C VAL A 80 -7.15 -14.65 -14.86
N PHE A 81 -7.21 -15.69 -14.03
CA PHE A 81 -6.03 -16.24 -13.40
C PHE A 81 -5.20 -17.05 -14.41
N ARG A 82 -3.87 -16.88 -14.35
CA ARG A 82 -2.87 -17.67 -15.07
C ARG A 82 -1.87 -18.19 -14.05
N GLY A 83 -2.10 -19.41 -13.56
CA GLY A 83 -1.43 -19.88 -12.35
C GLY A 83 -1.96 -19.13 -11.14
N ASP A 84 -1.08 -18.51 -10.37
CA ASP A 84 -1.39 -17.69 -9.19
C ASP A 84 -1.55 -16.20 -9.51
N GLU A 85 -1.17 -15.77 -10.71
CA GLU A 85 -1.29 -14.38 -11.15
C GLU A 85 -2.65 -14.07 -11.75
N LEU A 86 -3.22 -12.93 -11.38
CA LEU A 86 -4.39 -12.37 -12.04
C LEU A 86 -3.94 -11.43 -13.15
N HIS A 87 -4.25 -11.79 -14.39
CA HIS A 87 -3.97 -10.99 -15.58
C HIS A 87 -5.26 -10.28 -16.00
N SER A 88 -5.23 -8.95 -16.07
CA SER A 88 -6.43 -8.15 -16.31
C SER A 88 -6.19 -7.00 -17.28
N GLU A 89 -7.26 -6.65 -18.00
CA GLU A 89 -7.34 -5.47 -18.82
C GLU A 89 -8.50 -4.60 -18.36
N GLY A 90 -8.32 -3.30 -18.45
CA GLY A 90 -9.26 -2.34 -17.93
C GLY A 90 -9.36 -1.07 -18.76
N SER A 91 -10.30 -0.24 -18.35
CA SER A 91 -10.60 1.03 -18.98
C SER A 91 -10.97 2.08 -17.94
N ALA A 92 -10.84 3.34 -18.30
CA ALA A 92 -11.29 4.46 -17.48
C ALA A 92 -12.03 5.47 -18.37
N PRO A 93 -13.24 5.92 -17.99
CA PRO A 93 -13.97 6.94 -18.75
C PRO A 93 -13.16 8.25 -18.93
N ALA A 94 -12.34 8.60 -17.94
CA ALA A 94 -11.48 9.78 -17.98
C ALA A 94 -10.27 9.63 -18.94
N LEU A 95 -10.02 8.42 -19.45
CA LEU A 95 -8.91 8.09 -20.36
C LEU A 95 -9.45 7.34 -21.59
N PRO A 96 -10.29 7.98 -22.43
CA PRO A 96 -10.94 7.31 -23.55
C PRO A 96 -9.91 6.77 -24.55
N GLY A 97 -10.12 5.53 -25.00
CA GLY A 97 -9.24 4.84 -25.96
C GLY A 97 -7.96 4.27 -25.36
N VAL A 98 -7.72 4.42 -24.05
CA VAL A 98 -6.58 3.81 -23.37
C VAL A 98 -7.00 2.47 -22.77
N VAL A 99 -6.25 1.42 -23.13
CA VAL A 99 -6.33 0.11 -22.45
C VAL A 99 -5.34 0.10 -21.29
N LEU A 100 -5.85 -0.19 -20.09
CA LEU A 100 -5.05 -0.35 -18.88
C LEU A 100 -4.74 -1.83 -18.73
N LYS A 101 -3.46 -2.21 -18.67
CA LYS A 101 -3.08 -3.61 -18.38
C LYS A 101 -2.57 -3.70 -16.96
N ALA A 102 -3.01 -4.71 -16.22
CA ALA A 102 -2.55 -4.94 -14.86
C ALA A 102 -2.38 -6.44 -14.58
N VAL A 103 -1.26 -6.78 -13.96
CA VAL A 103 -0.97 -8.12 -13.42
C VAL A 103 -0.88 -8.00 -11.91
N MET A 104 -1.64 -8.82 -11.19
CA MET A 104 -1.53 -8.96 -9.74
C MET A 104 -0.88 -10.30 -9.40
N THR A 105 0.21 -10.25 -8.63
CA THR A 105 0.95 -11.44 -8.16
C THR A 105 0.83 -11.48 -6.63
N PRO A 106 0.51 -12.64 -6.02
CA PRO A 106 0.34 -12.72 -4.57
C PRO A 106 1.65 -12.40 -3.84
N ILE A 107 1.52 -11.70 -2.71
CA ILE A 107 2.59 -11.54 -1.72
C ILE A 107 2.30 -12.50 -0.58
N ASN A 108 3.30 -13.29 -0.21
CA ASN A 108 3.22 -14.12 1.00
C ASN A 108 3.32 -13.20 2.23
N ASP A 109 2.29 -13.24 3.08
CA ASP A 109 2.25 -12.51 4.35
C ASP A 109 2.17 -13.46 5.57
N ALA A 110 2.52 -14.74 5.39
CA ALA A 110 2.45 -15.75 6.45
C ALA A 110 3.44 -15.51 7.60
N ASP A 111 4.49 -14.74 7.35
CA ASP A 111 5.50 -14.29 8.31
C ASP A 111 5.08 -13.00 9.05
N ALA A 112 3.89 -12.46 8.77
CA ALA A 112 3.38 -11.31 9.49
C ALA A 112 3.27 -11.59 11.00
N PRO A 113 3.70 -10.66 11.86
CA PRO A 113 3.52 -10.79 13.29
C PRO A 113 2.03 -10.97 13.66
N PRO A 114 1.74 -11.67 14.77
CA PRO A 114 0.35 -11.83 15.21
C PRO A 114 -0.28 -10.46 15.51
N ALA A 115 -1.57 -10.34 15.18
CA ALA A 115 -2.33 -9.11 15.35
C ALA A 115 -2.21 -8.56 16.78
N GLY A 116 -1.87 -7.27 16.89
CA GLY A 116 -1.80 -6.61 18.19
C GLY A 116 -3.18 -6.26 18.73
N LYS A 117 -3.27 -6.05 20.05
CA LYS A 117 -4.51 -5.62 20.68
C LYS A 117 -4.80 -4.14 20.40
N VAL A 118 -5.96 -3.88 19.81
CA VAL A 118 -6.53 -2.53 19.65
C VAL A 118 -7.58 -2.31 20.75
N GLY A 119 -7.33 -1.34 21.62
CA GLY A 119 -8.24 -0.97 22.70
C GLY A 119 -9.43 -0.13 22.21
N PRO A 120 -10.41 0.13 23.10
CA PRO A 120 -11.51 1.05 22.80
C PRO A 120 -10.98 2.42 22.35
N ALA A 121 -11.59 3.00 21.32
CA ALA A 121 -11.13 4.24 20.68
C ALA A 121 -9.68 4.20 20.15
N GLY A 122 -9.15 3.00 19.88
CA GLY A 122 -7.92 2.83 19.12
C GLY A 122 -8.00 3.45 17.72
N ILE A 123 -6.85 3.58 17.04
CA ILE A 123 -6.84 4.00 15.63
C ILE A 123 -7.80 3.11 14.82
N GLY A 124 -8.68 3.75 14.07
CA GLY A 124 -9.76 3.06 13.37
C GLY A 124 -9.24 2.16 12.25
N ASN A 125 -10.00 1.11 11.93
CA ASN A 125 -9.73 0.33 10.73
C ASN A 125 -9.91 1.21 9.49
N GLY A 126 -8.98 1.11 8.54
CA GLY A 126 -9.00 2.00 7.38
C GLY A 126 -7.79 1.80 6.48
N LEU A 127 -7.92 2.29 5.25
CA LEU A 127 -6.78 2.55 4.38
C LEU A 127 -6.26 3.97 4.69
N TYR A 128 -4.96 4.08 4.93
CA TYR A 128 -4.27 5.32 5.22
C TYR A 128 -3.22 5.60 4.15
N SER A 129 -2.95 6.88 3.85
CA SER A 129 -1.67 7.24 3.24
C SER A 129 -0.59 7.20 4.30
N ILE A 130 0.64 6.93 3.90
CA ILE A 130 1.82 7.07 4.74
C ILE A 130 2.80 8.04 4.09
N HIS A 131 3.32 8.98 4.87
CA HIS A 131 4.40 9.88 4.48
C HIS A 131 5.56 9.70 5.45
N ILE A 132 6.71 9.32 4.91
CA ILE A 132 7.95 9.07 5.63
C ILE A 132 8.90 10.23 5.38
N LYS A 133 9.49 10.74 6.47
CA LYS A 133 10.59 11.68 6.45
C LYS A 133 11.76 11.10 7.22
N MET A 134 12.91 10.98 6.58
CA MET A 134 14.13 10.49 7.21
C MET A 134 14.61 11.47 8.29
N LEU A 135 15.23 10.94 9.35
CA LEU A 135 15.82 11.72 10.44
C LEU A 135 17.35 11.66 10.38
N ASP A 136 18.00 12.27 11.38
CA ASP A 136 19.45 12.22 11.58
C ASP A 136 20.30 12.70 10.39
N GLY A 137 19.79 13.72 9.67
CA GLY A 137 20.50 14.37 8.56
C GLY A 137 20.51 13.57 7.26
N ILE A 138 19.77 12.46 7.18
CA ILE A 138 19.57 11.71 5.95
C ILE A 138 18.52 12.45 5.13
N ASP A 139 18.90 12.90 3.93
CA ASP A 139 17.93 13.40 2.97
C ASP A 139 17.21 12.22 2.31
N GLY A 140 15.88 12.29 2.29
CA GLY A 140 15.04 11.21 1.80
C GLY A 140 13.67 11.17 2.47
N GLY A 141 12.79 10.44 1.82
CA GLY A 141 11.45 10.18 2.28
C GLY A 141 10.81 9.12 1.39
N ASN A 142 9.61 8.72 1.76
CA ASN A 142 8.83 7.81 0.94
C ASN A 142 7.34 8.06 1.19
N THR A 143 6.51 7.72 0.23
CA THR A 143 5.06 7.78 0.35
C THR A 143 4.47 6.47 -0.11
N GLY A 144 3.30 6.12 0.42
CA GLY A 144 2.63 4.87 0.10
C GLY A 144 1.27 4.78 0.76
N VAL A 145 0.77 3.55 0.88
CA VAL A 145 -0.49 3.25 1.56
C VAL A 145 -0.30 2.20 2.65
N MET A 146 -1.15 2.26 3.68
CA MET A 146 -1.14 1.35 4.81
C MET A 146 -2.57 1.03 5.24
N LEU A 147 -2.98 -0.22 5.09
CA LEU A 147 -4.21 -0.78 5.62
C LEU A 147 -4.00 -1.18 7.08
N LEU A 148 -4.76 -0.56 7.97
CA LEU A 148 -4.86 -0.95 9.37
C LEU A 148 -6.17 -1.71 9.57
N GLN A 149 -6.08 -2.95 10.06
CA GLN A 149 -7.26 -3.77 10.29
C GLN A 149 -7.06 -4.68 11.50
N ASN A 150 -7.80 -4.39 12.59
CA ASN A 150 -7.86 -5.22 13.79
C ASN A 150 -6.46 -5.59 14.34
N GLY A 151 -5.56 -4.61 14.42
CA GLY A 151 -4.19 -4.82 14.90
C GLY A 151 -3.21 -5.38 13.87
N ASN A 152 -3.63 -5.62 12.62
CA ASN A 152 -2.76 -6.00 11.50
C ASN A 152 -2.42 -4.79 10.63
N ILE A 153 -1.24 -4.83 10.03
CA ILE A 153 -0.75 -3.89 9.03
C ILE A 153 -0.51 -4.65 7.73
N ARG A 154 -1.07 -4.14 6.64
CA ARG A 154 -0.69 -4.50 5.27
C ARG A 154 -0.55 -3.23 4.45
N GLY A 155 0.42 -3.13 3.58
CA GLY A 155 0.63 -1.90 2.85
C GLY A 155 1.80 -1.99 1.91
N GLY A 156 2.20 -0.84 1.39
CA GLY A 156 3.29 -0.76 0.45
C GLY A 156 3.28 0.54 -0.33
N ASP A 157 4.23 0.59 -1.25
CA ASP A 157 4.42 1.66 -2.21
C ASP A 157 4.67 1.05 -3.60
N ALA A 158 5.24 1.82 -4.52
CA ALA A 158 5.53 1.35 -5.88
C ALA A 158 6.49 0.13 -5.93
N PHE A 159 7.35 -0.06 -4.92
CA PHE A 159 8.44 -1.04 -4.93
C PHE A 159 8.45 -1.97 -3.72
N PHE A 160 7.95 -1.52 -2.57
CA PHE A 160 8.00 -2.26 -1.32
C PHE A 160 6.62 -2.65 -0.81
N ASP A 161 6.54 -3.81 -0.15
CA ASP A 161 5.41 -4.24 0.65
C ASP A 161 5.72 -4.12 2.15
N TYR A 162 4.68 -3.84 2.92
CA TYR A 162 4.72 -3.71 4.37
C TYR A 162 3.75 -4.73 4.96
N ILE A 163 4.24 -5.61 5.80
CA ILE A 163 3.40 -6.49 6.62
C ILE A 163 3.78 -6.29 8.09
N GLY A 164 2.81 -6.29 8.99
CA GLY A 164 3.12 -5.98 10.38
C GLY A 164 1.94 -6.11 11.31
N ALA A 165 2.17 -5.74 12.56
CA ALA A 165 1.14 -5.68 13.59
C ALA A 165 1.30 -4.44 14.44
N TYR A 166 0.18 -3.96 14.99
CA TYR A 166 0.17 -2.82 15.89
C TYR A 166 -0.75 -3.05 17.09
N THR A 167 -0.36 -2.43 18.20
CA THR A 167 -1.22 -2.22 19.37
C THR A 167 -1.58 -0.75 19.44
N ALA A 168 -2.80 -0.44 19.89
CA ALA A 168 -3.26 0.94 20.03
C ALA A 168 -4.21 1.08 21.21
N ALA A 169 -3.90 1.99 22.14
CA ALA A 169 -4.75 2.32 23.28
C ALA A 169 -4.38 3.69 23.85
N ASN A 170 -5.34 4.41 24.42
CA ASN A 170 -5.11 5.66 25.15
C ASN A 170 -4.32 6.71 24.34
N GLY A 171 -4.65 6.87 23.05
CA GLY A 171 -3.97 7.82 22.15
C GLY A 171 -2.54 7.44 21.75
N ARG A 172 -2.06 6.24 22.11
CA ARG A 172 -0.73 5.73 21.77
C ARG A 172 -0.78 4.44 20.98
N TRP A 173 0.08 4.33 19.98
CA TRP A 173 0.24 3.12 19.20
C TRP A 173 1.72 2.76 19.07
N LYS A 174 1.97 1.47 18.89
CA LYS A 174 3.30 0.91 18.64
C LYS A 174 3.15 -0.40 17.90
N GLY A 175 4.18 -0.79 17.18
CA GLY A 175 4.15 -2.01 16.40
C GLY A 175 5.46 -2.31 15.74
N GLU A 176 5.42 -3.33 14.91
CA GLU A 176 6.55 -3.76 14.10
C GLU A 176 6.07 -4.07 12.68
N ILE A 177 6.96 -3.84 11.72
CA ILE A 177 6.72 -4.00 10.29
C ILE A 177 7.93 -4.73 9.69
N VAL A 178 7.66 -5.67 8.80
CA VAL A 178 8.63 -6.21 7.85
C VAL A 178 8.42 -5.48 6.53
N ASN A 179 9.49 -4.90 5.99
CA ASN A 179 9.54 -4.19 4.73
C ASN A 179 10.35 -5.01 3.72
N ARG A 180 9.78 -5.30 2.55
CA ARG A 180 10.40 -6.13 1.51
C ARG A 180 10.25 -5.50 0.15
N GLU A 181 11.29 -5.58 -0.66
CA GLU A 181 11.22 -5.15 -2.06
C GLU A 181 10.47 -6.22 -2.87
N HIS A 182 9.32 -5.86 -3.44
CA HIS A 182 8.50 -6.76 -4.27
C HIS A 182 8.72 -6.55 -5.77
N THR A 183 9.22 -5.37 -6.16
CA THR A 183 9.56 -4.98 -7.53
C THR A 183 10.89 -4.26 -7.51
N LEU A 184 11.83 -4.70 -8.35
CA LEU A 184 13.15 -4.07 -8.45
C LEU A 184 13.02 -2.59 -8.82
N SER A 185 13.66 -1.74 -8.02
CA SER A 185 13.78 -0.31 -8.28
C SER A 185 14.81 -0.05 -9.40
N CYS A 186 14.49 -0.41 -10.64
CA CYS A 186 15.42 -0.26 -11.78
C CYS A 186 15.87 1.21 -11.96
N GLY A 187 17.10 1.52 -11.55
CA GLY A 187 17.71 2.86 -11.67
C GLY A 187 17.55 3.74 -10.44
N GLU A 188 16.56 3.48 -9.59
CA GLU A 188 16.45 4.08 -8.26
C GLU A 188 17.30 3.25 -7.27
N ARG A 189 17.98 3.92 -6.31
CA ARG A 189 18.80 3.25 -5.29
C ARG A 189 18.13 3.41 -3.92
N PRO A 190 17.01 2.72 -3.67
CA PRO A 190 16.29 2.85 -2.41
C PRO A 190 17.15 2.35 -1.27
N LEU A 191 16.99 3.00 -0.12
CA LEU A 191 17.80 2.73 1.07
C LEU A 191 17.69 1.27 1.56
N PHE A 192 16.56 0.62 1.26
CA PHE A 192 16.26 -0.76 1.65
C PHE A 192 16.26 -1.76 0.48
N GLY A 193 16.69 -1.35 -0.72
CA GLY A 193 16.70 -2.24 -1.89
C GLY A 193 17.52 -3.51 -1.66
N GLY A 194 16.96 -4.66 -2.03
CA GLY A 194 17.58 -5.98 -1.88
C GLY A 194 17.60 -6.54 -0.45
N TYR A 195 16.92 -5.90 0.51
CA TYR A 195 16.86 -6.35 1.91
C TYR A 195 15.42 -6.55 2.40
N GLU A 196 15.24 -7.57 3.23
CA GLU A 196 14.12 -7.61 4.16
C GLU A 196 14.52 -6.84 5.42
N VAL A 197 13.72 -5.82 5.78
CA VAL A 197 14.05 -4.88 6.84
C VAL A 197 12.97 -4.90 7.91
N GLY A 198 13.38 -5.26 9.13
CA GLY A 198 12.55 -5.13 10.32
C GLY A 198 12.52 -3.69 10.83
N ILE A 199 11.33 -3.20 11.14
CA ILE A 199 11.07 -1.82 11.54
C ILE A 199 10.20 -1.83 12.80
N GLY A 200 10.74 -1.32 13.91
CA GLY A 200 9.97 -1.05 15.12
C GLY A 200 9.53 0.41 15.17
N PHE A 201 8.30 0.69 15.61
CA PHE A 201 7.80 2.06 15.73
C PHE A 201 6.96 2.29 16.98
N SER A 202 6.85 3.56 17.37
CA SER A 202 5.88 4.02 18.37
C SER A 202 5.48 5.47 18.15
N GLY A 203 4.30 5.84 18.62
CA GLY A 203 3.81 7.21 18.52
C GLY A 203 2.39 7.39 19.04
N THR A 204 1.68 8.34 18.42
CA THR A 204 0.35 8.79 18.82
C THR A 204 -0.65 8.70 17.67
N TYR A 205 -1.93 8.67 18.00
CA TYR A 205 -3.02 8.67 17.01
C TYR A 205 -4.19 9.51 17.48
N ASP A 206 -5.02 9.88 16.51
CA ASP A 206 -6.32 10.54 16.71
C ASP A 206 -7.38 9.91 15.77
N GLY A 207 -8.52 10.58 15.61
CA GLY A 207 -9.61 10.12 14.76
C GLY A 207 -9.28 10.14 13.25
N GLU A 208 -8.31 10.95 12.83
CA GLU A 208 -8.00 11.25 11.43
C GLU A 208 -6.72 10.56 10.95
N GLY A 209 -5.86 10.12 11.88
CA GLY A 209 -4.60 9.48 11.52
C GLY A 209 -3.72 9.11 12.70
N ALA A 210 -2.43 8.97 12.40
CA ALA A 210 -1.40 8.65 13.37
C ALA A 210 -0.07 9.27 12.97
N GLU A 211 0.82 9.42 13.94
CA GLU A 211 2.23 9.71 13.69
C GLU A 211 3.10 8.83 14.56
N GLY A 212 4.32 8.55 14.11
CA GLY A 212 5.26 7.77 14.88
C GLY A 212 6.69 7.96 14.44
N GLU A 213 7.60 7.69 15.36
CA GLU A 213 9.01 7.49 15.04
C GLU A 213 9.28 6.01 14.89
N ALA A 214 10.05 5.67 13.87
CA ALA A 214 10.39 4.31 13.51
C ALA A 214 11.89 4.15 13.38
N THR A 215 12.36 2.94 13.68
CA THR A 215 13.76 2.54 13.51
C THR A 215 13.81 1.29 12.66
N ALA A 216 14.45 1.41 11.50
CA ALA A 216 14.74 0.30 10.59
C ALA A 216 16.15 -0.24 10.84
N LEU A 217 16.28 -1.57 10.81
CA LEU A 217 17.57 -2.27 10.90
C LEU A 217 17.97 -2.80 9.52
N ALA A 218 18.77 -2.01 8.79
CA ALA A 218 19.25 -2.39 7.46
C ALA A 218 20.73 -2.82 7.56
N GLY A 219 20.97 -4.13 7.61
CA GLY A 219 22.31 -4.69 7.81
C GLY A 219 22.92 -4.23 9.14
N LYS A 220 24.02 -3.46 9.08
CA LYS A 220 24.71 -2.91 10.27
C LYS A 220 24.27 -1.49 10.63
N ARG A 221 23.30 -0.91 9.92
CA ARG A 221 22.84 0.46 10.12
C ARG A 221 21.48 0.48 10.80
N SER A 222 21.36 1.35 11.80
CA SER A 222 20.08 1.75 12.36
C SER A 222 19.68 3.07 11.71
N ILE A 223 18.49 3.09 11.12
CA ILE A 223 17.98 4.23 10.36
C ILE A 223 16.68 4.69 11.00
N ARG A 224 16.63 5.95 11.40
CA ARG A 224 15.45 6.56 12.01
C ARG A 224 14.68 7.40 11.01
N PHE A 225 13.37 7.36 11.13
CA PHE A 225 12.47 8.19 10.34
C PHE A 225 11.18 8.48 11.10
N LYS A 226 10.49 9.55 10.71
CA LYS A 226 9.13 9.86 11.16
C LYS A 226 8.14 9.43 10.08
N ALA A 227 7.05 8.80 10.49
CA ALA A 227 5.92 8.48 9.63
C ALA A 227 4.68 9.26 10.07
N VAL A 228 3.91 9.75 9.10
CA VAL A 228 2.59 10.35 9.32
C VAL A 228 1.58 9.57 8.48
N LEU A 229 0.54 9.06 9.15
CA LEU A 229 -0.61 8.41 8.54
C LEU A 229 -1.79 9.36 8.47
N ARG A 230 -2.49 9.38 7.33
CA ARG A 230 -3.78 10.08 7.16
C ARG A 230 -4.81 9.14 6.60
N LYS A 231 -5.99 9.08 7.25
CA LYS A 231 -7.07 8.19 6.84
C LYS A 231 -7.59 8.62 5.47
N LEU A 232 -7.65 7.67 4.55
CA LEU A 232 -8.21 7.86 3.21
C LEU A 232 -9.64 7.30 3.15
N VAL A 233 -9.83 6.08 3.66
CA VAL A 233 -11.11 5.37 3.66
C VAL A 233 -11.25 4.56 4.95
N ALA A 234 -12.42 4.61 5.58
CA ALA A 234 -12.76 3.75 6.71
C ALA A 234 -13.27 2.37 6.23
N LEU A 235 -13.01 1.33 7.03
CA LEU A 235 -13.47 -0.04 6.78
C LEU A 235 -14.82 -0.34 7.46
#